data_AF-A0A2E3MDG8-F1
#
_entry.id   AF-A0A2E3MDG8-F1
#
_cell.length_a   1.000
_cell.length_b   1.000
_cell.length_c   1.000
_cell.angle_alpha   90.00
_cell.angle_beta   90.00
_cell.angle_gamma   90.00
#
_symmetry.space_group_name_H-M   'P 1'
#
loop_
_entity.id
_entity.type
_entity.pdbx_description
1 polymer ?
#
loop_
_entity_poly.entity_id
_entity_poly.type
_entity_poly.pdbx_seq_one_letter_code
_entity_poly.pdbx_strand_id
1 'polypeptide(L)'
;MWIESFEFFSGAVMAYMITRVPFLTFPRVKSWNEQFPPHPEPIYVDAHLIQRVLHMRLFYWLALVFAIIPLTFGWVSLAHGSAPFGFGLWSVSGWLVLSRVTGLFAGEEAPCTKQMAMRLQHVRNVSDSEDSCCPFSQPVWEVTSVRCKSCGKILLNEPRPDLGRPRSDGWIMGFIRLVLTDGRPIMAGDEEE
;
A
#
# COMPACT_ATOMS: atom_id res chain seq x y z
N MET A 1 22.34 -12.28 -27.55
CA MET A 1 22.35 -12.61 -26.11
C MET A 1 22.38 -11.38 -25.21
N TRP A 2 23.48 -10.63 -25.06
CA TRP A 2 23.51 -9.47 -24.13
C TRP A 2 22.49 -8.37 -24.43
N ILE A 3 22.27 -8.06 -25.71
CA ILE A 3 21.29 -7.05 -26.15
C ILE A 3 19.85 -7.51 -25.83
N GLU A 4 19.52 -8.76 -26.16
CA GLU A 4 18.19 -9.33 -25.90
C GLU A 4 17.90 -9.40 -24.39
N SER A 5 18.88 -9.77 -23.58
CA SER A 5 18.75 -9.73 -22.12
C SER A 5 18.50 -8.31 -21.62
N PHE A 6 19.24 -7.33 -22.13
CA PHE A 6 19.04 -5.92 -21.77
C PHE A 6 17.64 -5.41 -22.15
N GLU A 7 17.18 -5.72 -23.35
CA GLU A 7 15.82 -5.41 -23.81
C GLU A 7 14.75 -6.05 -22.92
N PHE A 8 14.90 -7.33 -22.58
CA PHE A 8 14.00 -8.00 -21.66
C PHE A 8 13.94 -7.30 -20.29
N PHE A 9 15.10 -7.04 -19.66
CA PHE A 9 15.14 -6.42 -18.35
C PHE A 9 14.63 -4.98 -18.37
N SER A 10 14.91 -4.21 -19.41
CA SER A 10 14.37 -2.86 -19.56
C SER A 10 12.83 -2.88 -19.68
N GLY A 11 12.26 -3.80 -20.46
CA GLY A 11 10.81 -4.02 -20.52
C GLY A 11 10.23 -4.43 -19.18
N ALA A 12 10.87 -5.39 -18.49
CA ALA A 12 10.46 -5.86 -17.18
C ALA A 12 10.45 -4.72 -16.13
N VAL A 13 11.53 -3.94 -16.04
CA VAL A 13 11.63 -2.79 -15.13
C VAL A 13 10.59 -1.73 -15.49
N MET A 14 10.36 -1.47 -16.78
CA MET A 14 9.36 -0.49 -17.20
C MET A 14 7.93 -0.91 -16.80
N ALA A 15 7.53 -2.16 -17.06
CA ALA A 15 6.23 -2.67 -16.62
C ALA A 15 6.07 -2.63 -15.09
N TYR A 16 7.13 -3.00 -14.38
CA TYR A 16 7.15 -2.96 -12.92
C TYR A 16 6.93 -1.53 -12.38
N MET A 17 7.57 -0.54 -12.98
CA MET A 17 7.42 0.86 -12.59
C MET A 17 6.02 1.39 -12.92
N ILE A 18 5.52 1.14 -14.14
CA ILE A 18 4.20 1.61 -14.60
C ILE A 18 3.08 1.09 -13.70
N THR A 19 3.08 -0.21 -13.40
CA THR A 19 2.04 -0.84 -12.58
C THR A 19 2.02 -0.32 -11.14
N ARG A 20 3.15 0.18 -10.64
CA ARG A 20 3.30 0.73 -9.28
C ARG A 20 3.03 2.24 -9.20
N VAL A 21 2.85 2.93 -10.33
CA VAL A 21 2.58 4.39 -10.35
C VAL A 21 1.47 4.80 -9.39
N PRO A 22 0.28 4.14 -9.36
CA PRO A 22 -0.81 4.52 -8.47
C PRO A 22 -0.40 4.60 -7.00
N PHE A 23 0.45 3.67 -6.57
CA PHE A 23 0.88 3.56 -5.17
C PHE A 23 2.09 4.44 -4.87
N LEU A 24 2.91 4.73 -5.88
CA LEU A 24 4.12 5.53 -5.76
C LEU A 24 3.83 7.02 -5.77
N THR A 25 2.91 7.49 -6.60
CA THR A 25 2.73 8.92 -6.90
C THR A 25 1.53 9.53 -6.18
N PHE A 26 0.32 9.00 -6.37
CA PHE A 26 -0.91 9.66 -5.88
C PHE A 26 -0.92 9.88 -4.37
N PRO A 27 -0.57 8.89 -3.53
CA PRO A 27 -0.46 9.10 -2.10
C PRO A 27 0.52 10.19 -1.66
N ARG A 28 1.56 10.44 -2.47
CA ARG A 28 2.70 11.29 -2.09
C ARG A 28 2.61 12.71 -2.60
N VAL A 29 1.53 13.06 -3.30
CA VAL A 29 1.26 14.45 -3.69
C VAL A 29 1.10 15.29 -2.43
N LYS A 30 1.79 16.43 -2.35
CA LYS A 30 1.85 17.30 -1.16
C LYS A 30 0.45 17.60 -0.60
N SER A 31 -0.48 17.99 -1.46
CA SER A 31 -1.87 18.31 -1.10
C SER A 31 -2.61 17.18 -0.38
N TRP A 32 -2.25 15.91 -0.62
CA TRP A 32 -2.90 14.75 -0.01
C TRP A 32 -2.29 14.33 1.34
N ASN A 33 -1.15 14.92 1.73
CA ASN A 33 -0.39 14.56 2.93
C ASN A 33 -0.33 15.67 3.98
N GLU A 34 -0.90 16.85 3.75
CA GLU A 34 -0.87 17.96 4.71
C GLU A 34 -1.52 17.61 6.06
N GLN A 35 -2.43 16.66 6.06
CA GLN A 35 -3.17 16.19 7.25
C GLN A 35 -2.40 15.12 8.04
N PHE A 36 -1.32 14.55 7.49
CA PHE A 36 -0.62 13.42 8.09
C PHE A 36 0.81 13.79 8.48
N PRO A 37 1.22 13.49 9.73
CA PRO A 37 2.61 13.67 10.12
C PRO A 37 3.52 12.70 9.34
N PRO A 38 4.80 13.03 9.13
CA PRO A 38 5.74 12.15 8.45
C PRO A 38 5.92 10.83 9.22
N HIS A 39 6.07 9.73 8.50
CA HIS A 39 6.42 8.45 9.13
C HIS A 39 7.83 8.57 9.78
N PRO A 40 8.05 8.09 11.01
CA PRO A 40 7.28 7.08 11.76
C PRO A 40 6.19 7.59 12.72
N GLU A 41 5.95 8.90 12.79
CA GLU A 41 5.08 9.50 13.81
C GLU A 41 3.66 8.87 13.87
N PRO A 42 3.06 8.77 15.08
CA PRO A 42 1.72 8.24 15.28
C PRO A 42 0.67 9.15 14.61
N ILE A 43 -0.46 8.57 14.23
CA ILE A 43 -1.56 9.30 13.57
C ILE A 43 -2.81 9.15 14.44
N TYR A 44 -3.55 10.22 14.67
CA TYR A 44 -4.84 10.11 15.35
C TYR A 44 -5.84 9.29 14.52
N VAL A 45 -6.60 8.40 15.18
CA VAL A 45 -7.65 7.61 14.51
C VAL A 45 -8.86 8.51 14.27
N ASP A 46 -8.81 9.26 13.18
CA ASP A 46 -9.82 10.21 12.73
C ASP A 46 -10.49 9.77 11.42
N ALA A 47 -11.48 10.53 10.96
CA ALA A 47 -12.16 10.27 9.70
C ALA A 47 -11.21 10.30 8.50
N HIS A 48 -10.19 11.17 8.53
CA HIS A 48 -9.21 11.32 7.46
C HIS A 48 -8.33 10.08 7.33
N LEU A 49 -7.91 9.48 8.44
CA LEU A 49 -7.16 8.22 8.47
C LEU A 49 -7.96 7.06 7.86
N ILE A 50 -9.24 6.95 8.23
CA ILE A 50 -10.12 5.91 7.71
C ILE A 50 -10.31 6.08 6.20
N GLN A 51 -10.54 7.31 5.75
CA GLN A 51 -10.60 7.64 4.33
C GLN A 51 -9.29 7.28 3.61
N ARG A 52 -8.14 7.55 4.24
CA ARG A 52 -6.82 7.25 3.69
C ARG A 52 -6.58 5.75 3.51
N VAL A 53 -6.99 4.95 4.48
CA VAL A 53 -6.94 3.47 4.38
C VAL A 53 -7.75 2.98 3.18
N LEU A 54 -8.96 3.52 2.98
CA LEU A 54 -9.81 3.15 1.84
C LEU A 54 -9.22 3.61 0.50
N HIS A 55 -8.58 4.78 0.45
CA HIS A 55 -7.84 5.24 -0.74
C HIS A 55 -6.65 4.33 -1.07
N MET A 56 -5.89 3.89 -0.07
CA MET A 56 -4.79 2.94 -0.28
C MET A 56 -5.28 1.62 -0.85
N ARG A 57 -6.42 1.13 -0.33
CA ARG A 57 -7.09 -0.04 -0.90
C ARG A 57 -7.46 0.19 -2.36
N LEU A 58 -8.01 1.35 -2.70
CA LEU A 58 -8.35 1.69 -4.08
C LEU A 58 -7.10 1.70 -4.98
N PHE A 59 -6.00 2.31 -4.55
CA PHE A 59 -4.75 2.37 -5.32
C PHE A 59 -4.12 1.00 -5.54
N TYR A 60 -4.22 0.10 -4.56
CA TYR A 60 -3.80 -1.28 -4.71
C TYR A 60 -4.52 -1.95 -5.89
N TRP A 61 -5.84 -1.80 -5.99
CA TRP A 61 -6.62 -2.36 -7.10
C TRP A 61 -6.45 -1.60 -8.41
N LEU A 62 -6.21 -0.29 -8.34
CA LEU A 62 -5.93 0.54 -9.53
C LEU A 62 -4.68 0.09 -10.27
N ALA A 63 -3.74 -0.60 -9.60
CA ALA A 63 -2.59 -1.22 -10.24
C ALA A 63 -2.97 -2.20 -11.36
N LEU A 64 -4.13 -2.89 -11.26
CA LEU A 64 -4.63 -3.77 -12.33
C LEU A 64 -5.01 -2.99 -13.59
N VAL A 65 -5.60 -1.80 -13.42
CA VAL A 65 -5.93 -0.92 -14.55
C VAL A 65 -4.64 -0.43 -15.20
N PHE A 66 -3.63 -0.07 -14.40
CA PHE A 66 -2.33 0.33 -14.92
C PHE A 66 -1.56 -0.83 -15.57
N ALA A 67 -1.84 -2.08 -15.22
CA ALA A 67 -1.26 -3.26 -15.87
C ALA A 67 -1.74 -3.46 -17.32
N ILE A 68 -2.90 -2.90 -17.69
CA ILE A 68 -3.39 -2.93 -19.08
C ILE A 68 -2.41 -2.22 -20.03
N ILE A 69 -1.75 -1.15 -19.56
CA ILE A 69 -0.80 -0.37 -20.37
C ILE A 69 0.39 -1.24 -20.83
N PRO A 70 1.23 -1.81 -19.93
CA PRO A 70 2.33 -2.66 -20.34
C PRO A 70 1.88 -3.97 -20.99
N LEU A 71 0.67 -4.49 -20.69
CA LEU A 71 0.14 -5.67 -21.39
C LEU A 71 -0.14 -5.40 -22.86
N THR A 72 -0.82 -4.29 -23.16
CA THR A 72 -1.16 -3.90 -24.54
C THR A 72 0.10 -3.51 -25.32
N PHE A 73 0.97 -2.70 -24.74
CA PHE A 73 2.26 -2.35 -25.35
C PHE A 73 3.17 -3.57 -25.51
N GLY A 74 3.20 -4.47 -24.53
CA GLY A 74 3.94 -5.73 -24.60
C GLY A 74 3.47 -6.60 -25.76
N TRP A 75 2.15 -6.75 -25.92
CA TRP A 75 1.54 -7.49 -27.03
C TRP A 75 1.88 -6.88 -28.39
N VAL A 76 1.75 -5.56 -28.55
CA VAL A 76 2.10 -4.86 -29.79
C VAL A 76 3.59 -5.00 -30.09
N SER A 77 4.45 -4.89 -29.08
CA SER A 77 5.91 -5.06 -29.25
C SER A 77 6.29 -6.48 -29.66
N LEU A 78 5.58 -7.51 -29.17
CA LEU A 78 5.77 -8.90 -29.61
C LEU A 78 5.38 -9.09 -31.09
N ALA A 79 4.34 -8.40 -31.54
CA ALA A 79 3.86 -8.54 -32.92
C ALA A 79 4.68 -7.73 -33.94
N HIS A 80 5.15 -6.53 -33.56
CA HIS A 80 5.66 -5.53 -34.52
C HIS A 80 6.99 -4.87 -34.12
N GLY A 81 7.51 -5.18 -32.94
CA GLY A 81 8.69 -4.52 -32.37
C GLY A 81 9.75 -5.49 -31.89
N SER A 82 10.44 -5.13 -30.81
CA SER A 82 11.40 -6.02 -30.16
C SER A 82 10.66 -7.05 -29.31
N ALA A 83 10.78 -8.31 -29.71
CA ALA A 83 10.20 -9.43 -28.98
C ALA A 83 10.74 -9.54 -27.54
N PRO A 84 12.05 -9.42 -27.25
CA PRO A 84 12.55 -9.51 -25.88
C PRO A 84 11.97 -8.43 -24.95
N PHE A 85 11.90 -7.19 -25.43
CA PHE A 85 11.31 -6.07 -24.69
C PHE A 85 9.82 -6.27 -24.42
N GLY A 86 9.07 -6.64 -25.46
CA GLY A 86 7.63 -6.94 -25.35
C GLY A 86 7.35 -8.07 -24.38
N PHE A 87 8.18 -9.12 -24.41
CA PHE A 87 8.09 -10.24 -23.48
C PHE A 87 8.37 -9.83 -22.03
N GLY A 88 9.34 -8.94 -21.79
CA GLY A 88 9.60 -8.37 -20.46
C GLY A 88 8.41 -7.59 -19.91
N LEU A 89 7.81 -6.72 -20.74
CA LEU A 89 6.60 -5.98 -20.37
C LEU A 89 5.44 -6.92 -20.02
N TRP A 90 5.18 -7.91 -20.89
CA TRP A 90 4.06 -8.83 -20.78
C TRP A 90 4.21 -9.77 -19.58
N SER A 91 5.41 -10.30 -19.33
CA SER A 91 5.66 -11.25 -18.24
C SER A 91 5.44 -10.60 -16.86
N VAL A 92 5.99 -9.40 -16.63
CA VAL A 92 5.87 -8.72 -15.34
C VAL A 92 4.45 -8.24 -15.07
N SER A 93 3.82 -7.64 -16.07
CA SER A 93 2.43 -7.16 -15.94
C SER A 93 1.44 -8.31 -15.82
N GLY A 94 1.62 -9.38 -16.59
CA GLY A 94 0.87 -10.62 -16.49
C GLY A 94 1.02 -11.28 -15.12
N TRP A 95 2.23 -11.31 -14.56
CA TRP A 95 2.48 -11.81 -13.21
C TRP A 95 1.74 -11.00 -12.14
N LEU A 96 1.71 -9.68 -12.26
CA LEU A 96 0.95 -8.83 -11.35
C LEU A 96 -0.55 -9.14 -11.44
N VAL A 97 -1.12 -9.23 -12.65
CA VAL A 97 -2.54 -9.56 -12.81
C VAL A 97 -2.85 -10.93 -12.20
N LEU A 98 -2.02 -11.93 -12.51
CA LEU A 98 -2.19 -13.29 -12.01
C LEU A 98 -2.12 -13.32 -10.48
N SER A 99 -1.08 -12.75 -9.86
CA SER A 99 -0.91 -12.74 -8.41
C SER A 99 -2.07 -12.05 -7.68
N ARG A 100 -2.62 -10.96 -8.23
CA ARG A 100 -3.75 -10.25 -7.61
C ARG A 100 -5.06 -11.01 -7.77
N VAL A 101 -5.29 -11.64 -8.93
CA VAL A 101 -6.50 -12.43 -9.18
C VAL A 101 -6.50 -13.72 -8.37
N THR A 102 -5.37 -14.45 -8.34
CA THR A 102 -5.24 -15.66 -7.51
C THR A 102 -5.30 -15.31 -6.04
N GLY A 103 -4.69 -14.21 -5.60
CA GLY A 103 -4.81 -13.70 -4.23
C GLY A 103 -6.27 -13.42 -3.84
N LEU A 104 -7.07 -12.81 -4.73
CA LEU A 104 -8.50 -12.60 -4.52
C LEU A 104 -9.24 -13.92 -4.29
N PHE A 105 -8.96 -14.96 -5.09
CA PHE A 105 -9.56 -16.28 -4.91
C PHE A 105 -9.07 -17.02 -3.66
N ALA A 106 -7.82 -16.81 -3.25
CA ALA A 106 -7.23 -17.38 -2.04
C ALA A 106 -7.64 -16.65 -0.76
N GLY A 107 -8.41 -15.55 -0.86
CA GLY A 107 -8.78 -14.71 0.29
C GLY A 107 -7.64 -13.82 0.79
N GLU A 108 -6.57 -13.65 0.01
CA GLU A 108 -5.47 -12.76 0.36
C GLU A 108 -5.93 -11.30 0.22
N GLU A 109 -5.90 -10.57 1.34
CA GLU A 109 -6.35 -9.19 1.36
C GLU A 109 -5.25 -8.20 0.93
N ALA A 110 -5.68 -7.07 0.37
CA ALA A 110 -4.78 -5.95 0.10
C ALA A 110 -4.13 -5.46 1.41
N PRO A 111 -2.95 -4.81 1.37
CA PRO A 111 -2.31 -4.27 2.57
C PRO A 111 -3.21 -3.34 3.39
N CYS A 112 -4.12 -2.64 2.71
CA CYS A 112 -5.18 -1.86 3.32
C CYS A 112 -6.55 -2.48 3.04
N THR A 113 -7.26 -2.92 4.09
CA THR A 113 -8.50 -3.70 3.97
C THR A 113 -9.71 -2.90 4.44
N LYS A 114 -10.92 -3.30 3.99
CA LYS A 114 -12.16 -2.70 4.50
C LYS A 114 -12.37 -3.05 5.97
N GLN A 115 -12.01 -4.28 6.37
CA GLN A 115 -12.15 -4.74 7.74
C GLN A 115 -11.31 -3.90 8.69
N MET A 116 -10.06 -3.61 8.32
CA MET A 116 -9.20 -2.70 9.07
C MET A 116 -9.83 -1.31 9.22
N ALA A 117 -10.36 -0.72 8.14
CA ALA A 117 -11.04 0.57 8.22
C ALA A 117 -12.27 0.54 9.16
N MET A 118 -13.04 -0.55 9.15
CA MET A 118 -14.18 -0.74 10.06
C MET A 118 -13.73 -0.93 11.52
N ARG A 119 -12.65 -1.68 11.77
CA ARG A 119 -12.04 -1.83 13.11
C ARG A 119 -11.58 -0.49 13.66
N LEU A 120 -10.91 0.33 12.84
CA LEU A 120 -10.51 1.69 13.22
C LEU A 120 -11.72 2.59 13.51
N GLN A 121 -12.77 2.52 12.69
CA GLN A 121 -14.02 3.24 12.96
C GLN A 121 -14.66 2.78 14.27
N HIS A 122 -14.61 1.49 14.58
CA HIS A 122 -15.12 0.96 15.83
C HIS A 122 -14.32 1.48 17.03
N VAL A 123 -12.98 1.47 16.98
CA VAL A 123 -12.12 2.06 18.02
C VAL A 123 -12.44 3.53 18.26
N ARG A 124 -12.68 4.29 17.19
CA ARG A 124 -13.10 5.69 17.29
C ARG A 124 -14.45 5.82 17.98
N ASN A 125 -15.45 5.05 17.55
CA ASN A 125 -16.79 5.08 18.14
C ASN A 125 -16.76 4.72 19.65
N VAL A 126 -15.98 3.71 20.03
CA VAL A 126 -15.81 3.33 21.45
C VAL A 126 -15.12 4.44 22.24
N SER A 127 -14.12 5.09 21.65
CA SER A 127 -13.39 6.20 22.29
C SER A 127 -14.27 7.42 22.55
N ASP A 128 -15.27 7.67 21.70
CA ASP A 128 -16.23 8.77 21.85
C ASP A 128 -17.45 8.39 22.73
N SER A 129 -17.54 7.13 23.17
CA SER A 129 -18.67 6.59 23.95
C SER A 129 -18.38 6.52 25.45
N GLU A 130 -19.39 6.11 26.22
CA GLU A 130 -19.24 5.84 27.67
C GLU A 130 -18.28 4.68 27.96
N ASP A 131 -18.10 3.75 27.01
CA ASP A 131 -17.16 2.62 27.09
C ASP A 131 -15.70 3.01 26.79
N SER A 132 -15.41 4.31 26.77
CA SER A 132 -14.06 4.83 26.53
C SER A 132 -13.06 4.34 27.58
N CYS A 133 -11.81 4.15 27.17
CA CYS A 133 -10.77 3.61 28.05
C CYS A 133 -10.35 4.56 29.18
N CYS A 134 -10.61 5.87 29.05
CA CYS A 134 -10.31 6.91 30.02
C CYS A 134 -11.09 8.19 29.68
N PRO A 135 -11.23 9.17 30.61
CA PRO A 135 -12.02 10.39 30.41
C PRO A 135 -11.62 11.24 29.19
N PHE A 136 -10.36 11.13 28.73
CA PHE A 136 -9.84 11.82 27.55
C PHE A 136 -9.25 10.81 26.56
N SER A 137 -10.08 9.88 26.06
CA SER A 137 -9.63 8.87 25.10
C SER A 137 -9.18 9.52 23.78
N GLN A 138 -7.89 9.36 23.44
CA GLN A 138 -7.32 9.85 22.18
C GLN A 138 -6.63 8.69 21.46
N PRO A 139 -7.35 7.94 20.61
CA PRO A 139 -6.77 6.83 19.88
C PRO A 139 -5.74 7.33 18.85
N VAL A 140 -4.53 6.78 18.91
CA VAL A 140 -3.44 7.02 17.97
C VAL A 140 -2.92 5.70 17.41
N TRP A 141 -2.74 5.63 16.10
CA TRP A 141 -2.16 4.50 15.41
C TRP A 141 -0.65 4.66 15.28
N GLU A 142 0.06 3.90 16.10
CA GLU A 142 1.51 3.77 16.09
C GLU A 142 1.95 2.83 14.96
N VAL A 143 3.21 2.37 14.97
CA VAL A 143 3.71 1.43 13.94
C VAL A 143 3.13 0.04 14.14
N THR A 144 2.98 -0.41 15.39
CA THR A 144 2.62 -1.79 15.74
C THR A 144 1.16 -1.96 16.15
N SER A 145 0.56 -0.93 16.74
CA SER A 145 -0.77 -1.03 17.34
C SER A 145 -1.45 0.33 17.43
N VAL A 146 -2.76 0.33 17.67
CA VAL A 146 -3.51 1.52 18.07
C VAL A 146 -3.54 1.60 19.59
N ARG A 147 -3.06 2.71 20.13
CA ARG A 147 -3.02 2.98 21.57
C ARG A 147 -3.78 4.25 21.92
N CYS A 148 -4.28 4.33 23.14
CA CYS A 148 -4.75 5.60 23.67
C CYS A 148 -3.54 6.44 24.09
N LYS A 149 -3.42 7.67 23.57
CA LYS A 149 -2.34 8.60 23.94
C LYS A 149 -2.38 8.99 25.42
N SER A 150 -3.56 9.02 26.03
CA SER A 150 -3.76 9.51 27.40
C SER A 150 -3.47 8.44 28.46
N CYS A 151 -3.90 7.19 28.25
CA CYS A 151 -3.73 6.12 29.23
C CYS A 151 -2.79 4.98 28.79
N GLY A 152 -2.33 4.99 27.53
CA GLY A 152 -1.39 3.99 26.99
C GLY A 152 -2.02 2.61 26.67
N LYS A 153 -3.31 2.41 26.96
CA LYS A 153 -4.02 1.15 26.70
C LYS A 153 -4.00 0.83 25.20
N ILE A 154 -3.72 -0.43 24.86
CA ILE A 154 -3.85 -0.95 23.49
C ILE A 154 -5.33 -1.10 23.20
N LEU A 155 -5.80 -0.41 22.16
CA LEU A 155 -7.20 -0.44 21.71
C LEU A 155 -7.41 -1.41 20.56
N LEU A 156 -6.39 -1.58 19.72
CA LEU A 156 -6.39 -2.53 18.60
C LEU A 156 -4.96 -2.96 18.30
N ASN A 157 -4.70 -4.27 18.34
CA ASN A 157 -3.41 -4.86 18.01
C ASN A 157 -3.31 -5.08 16.49
N GLU A 158 -3.19 -4.00 15.73
CA GLU A 158 -3.07 -4.06 14.27
C GLU A 158 -1.89 -3.21 13.78
N PRO A 159 -0.90 -3.82 13.09
CA PRO A 159 0.26 -3.08 12.59
C PRO A 159 -0.15 -2.16 11.45
N ARG A 160 0.48 -1.00 11.39
CA ARG A 160 0.13 0.04 10.43
C ARG A 160 0.78 -0.24 9.07
N PRO A 161 -0.01 -0.45 7.98
CA PRO A 161 0.53 -0.58 6.64
C PRO A 161 1.07 0.77 6.12
N ASP A 162 1.72 0.76 4.95
CA ASP A 162 2.17 2.03 4.35
C ASP A 162 0.96 2.85 3.88
N LEU A 163 0.83 4.05 4.44
CA LEU A 163 -0.20 5.03 4.08
C LEU A 163 0.35 6.08 3.10
N GLY A 164 1.48 5.82 2.43
CA GLY A 164 2.07 6.69 1.42
C GLY A 164 2.47 8.06 1.95
N ARG A 165 2.82 8.13 3.24
CA ARG A 165 3.24 9.35 3.92
C ARG A 165 4.69 9.68 3.57
N PRO A 166 5.08 10.97 3.63
CA PRO A 166 6.49 11.32 3.58
C PRO A 166 7.23 10.61 4.72
N ARG A 167 8.44 10.10 4.43
CA ARG A 167 9.27 9.43 5.42
C ARG A 167 10.41 10.36 5.84
N SER A 168 10.78 10.29 7.12
CA SER A 168 11.99 10.92 7.64
C SER A 168 13.28 10.44 6.96
N ASP A 169 13.28 9.18 6.51
CA ASP A 169 14.47 8.48 5.97
C ASP A 169 14.86 8.91 4.54
N GLY A 170 14.19 9.92 3.99
CA GLY A 170 14.39 10.41 2.63
C GLY A 170 13.55 9.68 1.56
N TRP A 171 13.37 10.34 0.42
CA TRP A 171 12.47 9.89 -0.65
C TRP A 171 12.94 8.60 -1.33
N ILE A 172 14.25 8.46 -1.58
CA ILE A 172 14.83 7.29 -2.26
C ILE A 172 14.64 6.00 -1.44
N MET A 173 14.93 6.08 -0.13
CA MET A 173 14.85 4.89 0.72
C MET A 173 13.40 4.47 0.97
N GLY A 174 12.48 5.43 1.03
CA GLY A 174 11.05 5.15 1.02
C GLY A 174 10.57 4.49 -0.26
N PHE A 175 11.09 4.92 -1.41
CA PHE A 175 10.78 4.32 -2.71
C PHE A 175 11.21 2.84 -2.77
N ILE A 176 12.47 2.55 -2.44
CA ILE A 176 13.03 1.19 -2.48
C ILE A 176 12.25 0.25 -1.56
N ARG A 177 11.99 0.69 -0.33
CA ARG A 177 11.27 -0.11 0.66
C ARG A 177 9.87 -0.49 0.17
N LEU A 178 9.15 0.46 -0.39
CA LEU A 178 7.80 0.21 -0.89
C LEU A 178 7.79 -0.67 -2.13
N VAL A 179 8.80 -0.54 -2.97
CA VAL A 179 9.03 -1.47 -4.07
C VAL A 179 9.21 -2.91 -3.58
N LEU A 180 9.87 -3.11 -2.43
CA LEU A 180 10.10 -4.42 -1.82
C LEU A 180 8.88 -4.95 -1.04
N THR A 181 8.19 -4.09 -0.28
CA THR A 181 7.12 -4.54 0.64
C THR A 181 5.72 -4.48 0.04
N ASP A 182 5.55 -3.89 -1.14
CA ASP A 182 4.23 -3.64 -1.78
C ASP A 182 3.24 -2.89 -0.85
N GLY A 183 3.76 -2.17 0.16
CA GLY A 183 2.95 -1.46 1.16
C GLY A 183 2.50 -2.28 2.37
N ARG A 184 2.87 -3.57 2.45
CA ARG A 184 2.61 -4.41 3.63
C ARG A 184 3.39 -3.91 4.87
N PRO A 185 2.83 -4.08 6.08
CA PRO A 185 3.54 -3.74 7.31
C PRO A 185 4.81 -4.59 7.45
N ILE A 186 5.88 -3.98 7.95
CA ILE A 186 7.18 -4.67 8.15
C ILE A 186 7.15 -5.53 9.43
N MET A 187 6.33 -5.13 10.39
CA MET A 187 6.11 -5.86 11.63
C MET A 187 4.90 -6.77 11.41
N ALA A 188 5.04 -8.06 11.67
CA ALA A 188 3.88 -8.92 11.88
C ALA A 188 3.17 -8.42 13.16
N GLY A 189 1.84 -8.42 13.15
CA GLY A 189 1.11 -8.30 14.41
C GLY A 189 1.45 -9.50 15.27
N ASP A 190 1.48 -9.33 16.59
CA ASP A 190 1.52 -10.49 17.47
C ASP A 190 0.22 -11.27 17.22
N GLU A 191 0.33 -12.47 16.64
CA GLU A 191 -0.79 -13.40 16.56
C GLU A 191 -1.14 -13.76 18.02
N GLU A 192 -2.17 -13.11 18.55
CA GLU A 192 -2.82 -13.60 19.77
C GLU A 192 -3.47 -14.95 19.40
N GLU A 193 -2.79 -16.05 19.80
CA GLU A 193 -3.36 -17.40 19.90
C GLU A 193 -4.64 -17.41 20.75
#